data_AF-A0A369CH55-F1
#
_entry.id   AF-A0A369CH55-F1
#
_cell.length_a   1.000
_cell.length_b   1.000
_cell.length_c   1.000
_cell.angle_alpha   90.00
_cell.angle_beta   90.00
_cell.angle_gamma   90.00
#
_symmetry.space_group_name_H-M   'P 1'
#
loop_
_entity.id
_entity.type
_entity.pdbx_description
1 polymer ?
#
loop_
_entity_poly.entity_id
_entity_poly.type
_entity_poly.pdbx_seq_one_letter_code
_entity_poly.pdbx_strand_id
1 'polypeptide(L)'
;MRKARLLSGLTLATLLLSPAAHAASDQTTVSVSANVVGTCKFTSTGTLAFGDLDPAMGGDVTQTGAVDFWCTKGVSYTITDRGGLYDDTGTKRMEHDDAGITEYLPYTFAFTGGASGTGNGPLSTLTLTYEGGVAQTDYEQATAGAYSDTVTLEINP
;
A
#
# COMPACT_ATOMS: atom_id res chain seq x y z
N MET A 1 98.60 49.15 43.88
CA MET A 1 98.44 48.38 42.63
C MET A 1 97.08 47.67 42.66
N ARG A 2 96.24 47.85 41.62
CA ARG A 2 95.31 46.87 40.96
C ARG A 2 94.56 45.86 41.86
N LYS A 3 93.24 45.63 41.86
CA LYS A 3 92.04 45.81 40.98
C LYS A 3 90.81 45.45 41.87
N ALA A 4 89.72 46.22 41.96
CA ALA A 4 88.51 46.21 41.13
C ALA A 4 87.70 44.89 41.03
N ARG A 5 86.52 44.91 41.70
CA ARG A 5 85.15 44.41 41.35
C ARG A 5 84.89 42.97 40.88
N LEU A 6 83.83 42.35 41.42
CA LEU A 6 82.76 41.59 40.72
C LEU A 6 81.69 41.18 41.76
N LEU A 7 80.53 41.87 41.90
CA LEU A 7 79.25 41.76 41.16
C LEU A 7 78.47 40.44 41.31
N SER A 8 77.41 40.52 42.12
CA SER A 8 76.02 40.05 41.94
C SER A 8 75.75 38.84 41.03
N GLY A 9 75.01 37.86 41.56
CA GLY A 9 74.41 36.77 40.79
C GLY A 9 73.11 36.26 41.44
N LEU A 10 72.04 37.06 41.33
CA LEU A 10 70.66 36.63 41.59
C LEU A 10 70.18 35.82 40.39
N THR A 11 70.18 34.49 40.46
CA THR A 11 69.59 33.63 39.42
C THR A 11 68.17 33.22 39.78
N LEU A 12 67.21 33.98 39.25
CA LEU A 12 65.79 33.65 39.15
C LEU A 12 65.52 33.17 37.72
N ALA A 13 65.07 31.93 37.51
CA ALA A 13 64.39 31.50 36.28
C ALA A 13 63.88 30.05 36.41
N THR A 14 62.61 29.87 36.80
CA THR A 14 61.45 29.52 35.93
C THR A 14 61.27 28.02 35.75
N LEU A 15 60.37 27.48 36.59
CA LEU A 15 59.75 26.17 36.49
C LEU A 15 58.92 26.12 35.19
N LEU A 16 59.39 25.38 34.18
CA LEU A 16 58.64 25.09 32.95
C LEU A 16 57.50 24.11 33.26
N LEU A 17 56.36 24.62 33.74
CA LEU A 17 55.11 23.86 33.61
C LEU A 17 54.75 23.85 32.13
N SER A 18 54.95 22.69 31.49
CA SER A 18 54.42 22.45 30.16
C SER A 18 52.89 22.55 30.25
N PRO A 19 52.21 23.46 29.52
CA PRO A 19 50.77 23.38 29.44
C PRO A 19 50.45 22.06 28.76
N ALA A 20 49.64 21.21 29.41
CA ALA A 20 49.02 20.08 28.72
C ALA A 20 48.32 20.67 27.49
N ALA A 21 48.79 20.30 26.29
CA ALA A 21 48.15 20.71 25.05
C ALA A 21 46.72 20.13 25.07
N HIS A 22 45.75 20.96 25.45
CA HIS A 22 44.35 20.59 25.36
C HIS A 22 44.04 20.55 23.87
N ALA A 23 43.86 19.35 23.31
CA ALA A 23 43.35 19.20 21.96
C ALA A 23 41.95 19.85 21.93
N ALA A 24 41.86 21.05 21.38
CA ALA A 24 40.59 21.74 21.20
C ALA A 24 39.83 21.01 20.09
N SER A 25 38.82 20.23 20.48
CA SER A 25 37.91 19.59 19.52
C SER A 25 36.91 20.64 19.05
N ASP A 26 37.01 21.03 17.78
CA ASP A 26 35.99 21.82 17.09
C ASP A 26 34.85 20.88 16.64
N GLN A 27 33.60 21.25 16.91
CA GLN A 27 32.43 20.42 16.60
C GLN A 27 31.43 21.23 15.78
N THR A 28 30.88 20.57 14.77
CA THR A 28 29.78 21.10 13.96
C THR A 28 28.67 20.06 13.86
N THR A 29 27.46 20.50 13.51
CA THR A 29 26.30 19.64 13.32
C THR A 29 25.95 19.54 11.85
N VAL A 30 25.54 18.34 11.43
CA VAL A 30 25.02 18.09 10.09
C VAL A 30 23.54 17.72 10.22
N SER A 31 22.68 18.47 9.55
CA SER A 31 21.26 18.14 9.49
C SER A 31 21.03 16.98 8.52
N VAL A 32 20.40 15.91 9.02
CA VAL A 32 20.00 14.75 8.23
C VAL A 32 18.48 14.70 8.19
N SER A 33 17.90 14.62 6.99
CA SER A 33 16.46 14.54 6.80
C SER A 33 16.09 13.52 5.72
N ALA A 34 14.86 13.01 5.79
CA ALA A 34 14.27 12.12 4.81
C ALA A 34 12.75 12.38 4.73
N ASN A 35 12.15 12.04 3.60
CA ASN A 35 10.69 12.05 3.42
C ASN A 35 10.21 10.64 3.07
N VAL A 36 9.23 10.14 3.81
CA VAL A 36 8.58 8.85 3.53
C VAL A 36 7.30 9.13 2.75
N VAL A 37 7.24 8.65 1.52
CA VAL A 37 6.05 8.82 0.67
C VAL A 37 5.01 7.76 1.04
N GLY A 38 3.78 8.22 1.30
CA GLY A 38 2.64 7.34 1.54
C GLY A 38 2.21 6.62 0.26
N THR A 39 2.06 5.29 0.34
CA THR A 39 1.61 4.46 -0.78
C THR A 39 0.79 3.28 -0.30
N CYS A 40 -0.04 2.75 -1.20
CA CYS A 40 -0.79 1.51 -1.05
C CYS A 40 -0.54 0.60 -2.25
N LYS A 41 -0.61 -0.72 -2.04
CA LYS A 41 -0.38 -1.72 -3.09
C LYS A 41 -1.19 -2.99 -2.84
N PHE A 42 -1.95 -3.42 -3.86
CA PHE A 42 -2.52 -4.77 -3.91
C PHE A 42 -1.40 -5.83 -3.99
N THR A 43 -1.53 -6.88 -3.19
CA THR A 43 -0.55 -7.98 -3.10
C THR A 43 -1.10 -9.31 -3.59
N SER A 44 -2.38 -9.38 -3.91
CA SER A 44 -3.03 -10.54 -4.50
C SER A 44 -3.99 -10.12 -5.60
N THR A 45 -4.46 -11.09 -6.37
CA THR A 45 -5.59 -10.94 -7.29
C THR A 45 -6.84 -11.51 -6.63
N GLY A 46 -7.96 -10.82 -6.76
CA GLY A 46 -9.27 -11.33 -6.33
C GLY A 46 -9.94 -12.17 -7.40
N THR A 47 -10.88 -13.03 -7.00
CA THR A 47 -11.81 -13.71 -7.91
C THR A 47 -13.21 -13.69 -7.29
N LEU A 48 -14.23 -13.65 -8.14
CA LEU A 48 -15.64 -13.88 -7.78
C LEU A 48 -16.19 -14.89 -8.77
N ALA A 49 -16.27 -16.16 -8.36
CA ALA A 49 -16.67 -17.24 -9.25
C ALA A 49 -18.04 -17.78 -8.84
N PHE A 50 -19.07 -17.48 -9.64
CA PHE A 50 -20.45 -17.94 -9.39
C PHE A 50 -20.61 -19.46 -9.50
N GLY A 51 -19.69 -20.15 -10.19
CA GLY A 51 -19.77 -21.58 -10.44
C GLY A 51 -20.78 -21.89 -11.54
N ASP A 52 -21.32 -23.11 -11.51
CA ASP A 52 -22.34 -23.54 -12.47
C ASP A 52 -23.70 -22.93 -12.07
N LEU A 53 -24.23 -22.06 -12.93
CA LEU A 53 -25.58 -21.52 -12.80
C LEU A 53 -26.55 -22.51 -13.46
N ASP A 54 -27.28 -23.29 -12.65
CA ASP A 54 -28.24 -24.29 -13.14
C ASP A 54 -29.69 -23.75 -13.08
N PRO A 55 -30.34 -23.46 -14.22
CA PRO A 55 -31.74 -23.04 -14.28
C PRO A 55 -32.71 -24.02 -13.64
N ALA A 56 -32.39 -25.32 -13.61
CA ALA A 56 -33.26 -26.35 -13.06
C ALA A 56 -33.25 -26.40 -11.52
N MET A 57 -32.18 -25.92 -10.89
CA MET A 57 -32.09 -25.83 -9.42
C MET A 57 -32.87 -24.64 -8.87
N GLY A 58 -32.92 -23.55 -9.62
CA GLY A 58 -33.53 -22.27 -9.23
C GLY A 58 -32.84 -21.57 -8.05
N GLY A 59 -33.32 -20.36 -7.74
CA GLY A 59 -32.79 -19.45 -6.73
C GLY A 59 -31.68 -18.54 -7.22
N ASP A 60 -31.52 -17.38 -6.61
CA ASP A 60 -30.39 -16.50 -6.90
C ASP A 60 -29.08 -17.12 -6.40
N VAL A 61 -27.99 -16.92 -7.13
CA VAL A 61 -26.66 -17.42 -6.76
C VAL A 61 -25.84 -16.26 -6.22
N THR A 62 -25.31 -16.38 -5.01
CA THR A 62 -24.42 -15.40 -4.40
C THR A 62 -23.07 -16.00 -4.07
N GLN A 63 -22.02 -15.20 -4.18
CA GLN A 63 -20.65 -15.60 -3.86
C GLN A 63 -19.89 -14.45 -3.23
N THR A 64 -18.83 -14.81 -2.51
CA THR A 64 -17.91 -13.85 -1.89
C THR A 64 -16.51 -14.03 -2.42
N GLY A 65 -15.72 -12.96 -2.32
CA GLY A 65 -14.30 -13.00 -2.61
C GLY A 65 -13.55 -11.97 -1.79
N ALA A 66 -12.22 -12.00 -1.93
CA ALA A 66 -11.34 -11.11 -1.21
C ALA A 66 -10.09 -10.79 -2.02
N VAL A 67 -9.50 -9.63 -1.73
CA VAL A 67 -8.18 -9.23 -2.23
C VAL A 67 -7.38 -8.58 -1.11
N ASP A 68 -6.14 -9.01 -0.98
CA ASP A 68 -5.17 -8.49 -0.03
C ASP A 68 -4.36 -7.32 -0.59
N PHE A 69 -4.04 -6.37 0.28
CA PHE A 69 -3.22 -5.19 0.01
C PHE A 69 -2.49 -4.73 1.28
N TRP A 70 -1.60 -3.76 1.14
CA TRP A 70 -1.08 -3.01 2.28
C TRP A 70 -0.99 -1.51 1.95
N CYS A 71 -1.03 -0.70 3.00
CA CYS A 71 -0.78 0.73 2.94
C CYS A 71 0.30 1.13 3.93
N THR A 72 1.05 2.17 3.59
CA THR A 72 2.08 2.76 4.45
C THR A 72 1.50 3.10 5.82
N LYS A 73 2.27 2.92 6.89
CA LYS A 73 1.77 3.12 8.26
C LYS A 73 1.24 4.56 8.45
N GLY A 74 0.01 4.68 8.94
CA GLY A 74 -0.64 5.98 9.20
C GLY A 74 -1.23 6.67 7.97
N VAL A 75 -1.13 6.08 6.78
CA VAL A 75 -1.75 6.59 5.55
C VAL A 75 -3.19 6.12 5.49
N SER A 76 -4.13 7.05 5.44
CA SER A 76 -5.54 6.73 5.19
C SER A 76 -5.71 6.20 3.76
N TYR A 77 -6.71 5.37 3.52
CA TYR A 77 -6.97 4.91 2.16
C TYR A 77 -8.46 4.75 1.90
N THR A 78 -8.82 4.80 0.62
CA THR A 78 -10.12 4.38 0.09
C THR A 78 -9.93 3.49 -1.13
N ILE A 79 -10.79 2.50 -1.28
CA ILE A 79 -10.87 1.62 -2.44
C ILE A 79 -12.17 1.93 -3.17
N THR A 80 -12.09 2.11 -4.48
CA THR A 80 -13.24 2.32 -5.36
C THR A 80 -13.32 1.24 -6.42
N ASP A 81 -14.55 0.90 -6.77
CA ASP A 81 -14.88 0.08 -7.93
C ASP A 81 -14.96 1.01 -9.17
N ARG A 82 -14.18 0.68 -10.20
CA ARG A 82 -14.09 1.45 -11.45
C ARG A 82 -14.93 0.87 -12.59
N GLY A 83 -15.75 -0.14 -12.31
CA GLY A 83 -16.57 -0.81 -13.31
C GLY A 83 -15.95 -2.11 -13.82
N GLY A 84 -16.80 -2.89 -14.49
CA GLY A 84 -16.40 -4.05 -15.29
C GLY A 84 -15.96 -3.67 -16.70
N LEU A 85 -15.37 -4.61 -17.43
CA LEU A 85 -15.02 -4.46 -18.85
C LEU A 85 -16.26 -4.25 -19.71
N TYR A 86 -17.37 -4.89 -19.34
CA TYR A 86 -18.62 -4.86 -20.08
C TYR A 86 -19.75 -4.09 -19.37
N ASP A 87 -19.42 -3.27 -18.37
CA ASP A 87 -20.39 -2.44 -17.63
C ASP A 87 -21.23 -1.56 -18.59
N ASP A 88 -22.54 -1.53 -18.35
CA ASP A 88 -23.49 -0.77 -19.16
C ASP A 88 -24.34 0.15 -18.29
N THR A 89 -23.99 1.43 -18.29
CA THR A 89 -24.69 2.48 -17.52
C THR A 89 -24.85 2.16 -16.02
N GLY A 90 -23.88 1.47 -15.43
CA GLY A 90 -23.89 1.08 -14.01
C GLY A 90 -24.48 -0.30 -13.74
N THR A 91 -24.87 -1.02 -14.80
CA THR A 91 -25.20 -2.44 -14.72
C THR A 91 -23.95 -3.25 -15.04
N LYS A 92 -23.41 -3.92 -14.01
CA LYS A 92 -22.33 -4.88 -14.21
C LYS A 92 -22.87 -6.13 -14.88
N ARG A 93 -22.13 -6.62 -15.87
CA ARG A 93 -22.51 -7.78 -16.67
C ARG A 93 -21.26 -8.46 -17.22
N MET A 94 -21.35 -9.77 -17.36
CA MET A 94 -20.32 -10.62 -17.96
C MET A 94 -20.72 -10.98 -19.38
N GLU A 95 -19.76 -11.00 -20.29
CA GLU A 95 -19.99 -11.37 -21.70
C GLU A 95 -19.78 -12.88 -21.88
N HIS A 96 -20.56 -13.49 -22.76
CA HIS A 96 -20.37 -14.87 -23.15
C HIS A 96 -18.99 -15.08 -23.80
N ASP A 97 -18.24 -16.10 -23.38
CA ASP A 97 -16.83 -16.29 -23.77
C ASP A 97 -16.66 -16.79 -25.22
N ASP A 98 -17.71 -17.35 -25.83
CA ASP A 98 -17.70 -17.69 -27.26
C ASP A 98 -17.83 -16.42 -28.11
N ALA A 99 -16.78 -16.13 -28.88
CA ALA A 99 -16.69 -14.96 -29.76
C ALA A 99 -17.80 -14.87 -30.83
N GLY A 100 -18.54 -15.94 -31.10
CA GLY A 100 -19.70 -15.93 -32.00
C GLY A 100 -21.00 -15.41 -31.36
N ILE A 101 -21.02 -15.20 -30.04
CA ILE A 101 -22.22 -14.91 -29.26
C ILE A 101 -22.03 -13.58 -28.52
N THR A 102 -22.78 -12.56 -28.93
CA THR A 102 -22.85 -11.29 -28.19
C THR A 102 -24.04 -11.33 -27.25
N GLU A 103 -23.84 -11.92 -26.09
CA GLU A 103 -24.82 -11.99 -25.01
C GLU A 103 -24.16 -11.61 -23.69
N TYR A 104 -24.90 -10.92 -22.83
CA TYR A 104 -24.43 -10.47 -21.53
C TYR A 104 -25.32 -11.00 -20.42
N LEU A 105 -24.71 -11.46 -19.34
CA LEU A 105 -25.38 -11.91 -18.13
C LEU A 105 -25.09 -10.92 -16.99
N PRO A 106 -26.08 -10.17 -16.48
CA PRO A 106 -25.88 -9.21 -15.40
C PRO A 106 -25.48 -9.87 -14.08
N TYR A 107 -24.78 -9.12 -13.24
CA TYR A 107 -24.44 -9.53 -11.87
C TYR A 107 -24.36 -8.31 -10.94
N THR A 108 -24.47 -8.54 -9.64
CA THR A 108 -24.23 -7.53 -8.59
C THR A 108 -22.82 -7.65 -8.04
N PHE A 109 -22.24 -6.53 -7.59
CA PHE A 109 -20.94 -6.51 -6.93
C PHE A 109 -20.92 -5.41 -5.87
N ALA A 110 -20.58 -5.75 -4.64
CA ALA A 110 -20.52 -4.80 -3.53
C ALA A 110 -19.39 -5.14 -2.57
N PHE A 111 -18.69 -4.11 -2.09
CA PHE A 111 -17.76 -4.27 -0.99
C PHE A 111 -18.52 -4.58 0.31
N THR A 112 -18.08 -5.61 1.01
CA THR A 112 -18.64 -6.03 2.30
C THR A 112 -17.75 -5.61 3.48
N GLY A 113 -16.47 -5.30 3.22
CA GLY A 113 -15.53 -4.86 4.26
C GLY A 113 -14.18 -4.41 3.70
N GLY A 114 -13.49 -3.55 4.45
CA GLY A 114 -12.09 -3.18 4.16
C GLY A 114 -11.89 -2.11 3.07
N ALA A 115 -12.95 -1.52 2.52
CA ALA A 115 -12.87 -0.52 1.45
C ALA A 115 -12.32 0.86 1.87
N SER A 116 -12.14 1.10 3.17
CA SER A 116 -11.45 2.29 3.68
C SER A 116 -10.82 2.00 5.04
N GLY A 117 -9.82 2.80 5.42
CA GLY A 117 -9.13 2.61 6.69
C GLY A 117 -7.81 3.36 6.76
N THR A 118 -6.89 2.84 7.58
CA THR A 118 -5.54 3.38 7.74
C THR A 118 -4.52 2.25 7.66
N GLY A 119 -3.44 2.48 6.91
CA GLY A 119 -2.36 1.54 6.72
C GLY A 119 -1.57 1.25 7.98
N ASN A 120 -1.09 0.02 8.09
CA ASN A 120 -0.26 -0.47 9.20
C ASN A 120 1.19 -0.78 8.79
N GLY A 121 1.53 -0.58 7.51
CA GLY A 121 2.82 -0.93 6.91
C GLY A 121 2.80 -2.25 6.15
N PRO A 122 3.88 -2.56 5.39
CA PRO A 122 3.91 -3.67 4.45
C PRO A 122 3.92 -5.06 5.08
N LEU A 123 4.19 -5.17 6.39
CA LEU A 123 4.15 -6.44 7.12
C LEU A 123 2.76 -6.72 7.75
N SER A 124 1.82 -5.79 7.59
CA SER A 124 0.47 -5.89 8.13
C SER A 124 -0.53 -5.81 6.98
N THR A 125 -0.78 -6.96 6.38
CA THR A 125 -1.75 -7.11 5.29
C THR A 125 -3.15 -6.68 5.74
N LEU A 126 -3.84 -5.98 4.86
CA LEU A 126 -5.24 -5.62 4.94
C LEU A 126 -5.99 -6.39 3.87
N THR A 127 -7.25 -6.72 4.15
CA THR A 127 -8.09 -7.50 3.24
C THR A 127 -9.34 -6.69 2.90
N LEU A 128 -9.60 -6.53 1.61
CA LEU A 128 -10.87 -6.08 1.07
C LEU A 128 -11.72 -7.33 0.82
N THR A 129 -12.96 -7.34 1.33
CA THR A 129 -13.94 -8.39 1.04
C THR A 129 -15.08 -7.82 0.22
N TYR A 130 -15.61 -8.64 -0.68
CA TYR A 130 -16.73 -8.28 -1.54
C TYR A 130 -17.66 -9.47 -1.75
N GLU A 131 -18.87 -9.17 -2.16
CA GLU A 131 -19.92 -10.11 -2.50
C GLU A 131 -20.49 -9.74 -3.87
N GLY A 132 -20.99 -10.73 -4.58
CA GLY A 132 -21.86 -10.50 -5.72
C GLY A 132 -22.88 -11.60 -5.88
N GLY A 133 -23.77 -11.41 -6.83
CA GLY A 133 -24.78 -12.40 -7.15
C GLY A 133 -25.36 -12.26 -8.55
N VAL A 134 -25.93 -13.35 -9.05
CA VAL A 134 -26.64 -13.45 -10.32
C VAL A 134 -28.07 -13.90 -10.01
N ALA A 135 -29.06 -13.16 -10.50
CA ALA A 135 -30.46 -13.49 -10.25
C ALA A 135 -30.91 -14.66 -11.12
N GLN A 136 -31.79 -15.51 -10.60
CA GLN A 136 -32.32 -16.66 -11.35
C GLN A 136 -32.93 -16.25 -12.68
N THR A 137 -33.71 -15.16 -12.68
CA THR A 137 -34.40 -14.65 -13.86
C THR A 137 -33.45 -14.24 -14.99
N ASP A 138 -32.19 -13.95 -14.68
CA ASP A 138 -31.21 -13.53 -15.66
C ASP A 138 -30.55 -14.74 -16.34
N TYR A 139 -30.22 -15.78 -15.58
CA TYR A 139 -29.55 -16.97 -16.13
C TYR A 139 -30.51 -18.06 -16.62
N GLU A 140 -31.81 -18.02 -16.28
CA GLU A 140 -32.79 -19.00 -16.78
C GLU A 140 -33.03 -18.89 -18.30
N GLN A 141 -32.80 -17.70 -18.87
CA GLN A 141 -32.93 -17.42 -20.30
C GLN A 141 -31.58 -17.25 -21.02
N ALA A 142 -30.47 -17.39 -20.30
CA ALA A 142 -29.14 -17.21 -20.86
C ALA A 142 -28.73 -18.38 -21.76
N THR A 143 -27.91 -18.09 -22.76
CA THR A 143 -27.29 -19.11 -23.61
C THR A 143 -26.32 -19.96 -22.79
N ALA A 144 -26.37 -21.28 -22.97
CA ALA A 144 -25.48 -22.17 -22.24
C ALA A 144 -24.00 -21.96 -22.64
N GLY A 145 -23.16 -21.63 -21.67
CA GLY A 145 -21.72 -21.43 -21.86
C GLY A 145 -21.09 -20.69 -20.70
N ALA A 146 -19.80 -20.36 -20.85
CA ALA A 146 -19.07 -19.57 -19.87
C ALA A 146 -19.28 -18.06 -20.15
N TYR A 147 -19.34 -17.29 -19.07
CA TYR A 147 -19.40 -15.83 -19.13
C TYR A 147 -18.30 -15.25 -18.25
N SER A 148 -17.65 -14.19 -18.70
CA SER A 148 -16.61 -13.52 -17.95
C SER A 148 -16.69 -11.99 -17.98
N ASP A 149 -16.17 -11.37 -16.93
CA ASP A 149 -15.96 -9.92 -16.82
C ASP A 149 -14.67 -9.66 -16.02
N THR A 150 -14.12 -8.46 -16.13
CA THR A 150 -12.99 -7.98 -15.32
C THR A 150 -13.35 -6.68 -14.63
N VAL A 151 -13.59 -6.74 -13.32
CA VAL A 151 -13.80 -5.55 -12.48
C VAL A 151 -12.47 -4.91 -12.12
N THR A 152 -12.36 -3.60 -12.34
CA THR A 152 -11.17 -2.83 -11.94
C THR A 152 -11.37 -2.21 -10.56
N LEU A 153 -10.45 -2.49 -9.64
CA LEU A 153 -10.40 -1.86 -8.32
C LEU A 153 -9.27 -0.83 -8.27
N GLU A 154 -9.54 0.33 -7.69
CA GLU A 154 -8.55 1.39 -7.48
C GLU A 154 -8.38 1.68 -6.00
N ILE A 155 -7.13 1.83 -5.55
CA ILE A 155 -6.80 2.19 -4.18
C ILE A 155 -6.10 3.56 -4.13
N ASN A 156 -6.67 4.49 -3.37
CA ASN A 156 -6.17 5.84 -3.20
C ASN A 156 -5.67 6.05 -1.74
N PRO A 157 -4.35 6.28 -1.53
CA PRO A 157 -3.75 6.64 -0.24
C PRO A 157 -3.95 8.12 0.16
#